data_AF-A0A955QZE4-F1
#
_entry.id   AF-A0A955QZE4-F1
#
_cell.length_a   1.000
_cell.length_b   1.000
_cell.length_c   1.000
_cell.angle_alpha   90.00
_cell.angle_beta   90.00
_cell.angle_gamma   90.00
#
_symmetry.space_group_name_H-M   'P 1'
#
loop_
_entity.id
_entity.type
_entity.pdbx_description
1 polymer ?
#
loop_
_entity_poly.entity_id
_entity_poly.type
_entity_poly.pdbx_seq_one_letter_code
_entity_poly.pdbx_strand_id
1 'polypeptide(L)'
;MAAKKTGSCLCGKVNFEIDGDFESFYLCHCSRCRKDSGSAHAANLFSSTARLNWLSGQGAVTTFHLPNSRHMKSFCTTCGSAMPNLQMEGTLLMVPAGSLDGDFWVNPTAHIFMSDKALWDESLHSAPMFEELPDGL
;
A
#
# COMPACT_ATOMS: atom_id res chain seq x y z
N MET A 1 -10.27 5.98 -22.33
CA MET A 1 -10.18 4.84 -21.39
C MET A 1 -9.08 5.18 -20.41
N ALA A 2 -9.34 5.10 -19.10
CA ALA A 2 -8.28 5.33 -18.11
C ALA A 2 -7.15 4.33 -18.33
N ALA A 3 -5.90 4.77 -18.16
CA ALA A 3 -4.75 3.87 -18.26
C ALA A 3 -4.86 2.79 -17.18
N LYS A 4 -4.72 1.54 -17.61
CA LYS A 4 -4.67 0.36 -16.73
C LYS A 4 -3.43 0.46 -15.85
N LYS A 5 -3.58 0.18 -14.55
CA LYS A 5 -2.52 0.31 -13.55
C LYS A 5 -2.09 -1.09 -13.14
N THR A 6 -0.87 -1.50 -13.47
CA THR A 6 -0.35 -2.81 -13.10
C THR A 6 0.38 -2.75 -11.77
N GLY A 7 0.51 -3.89 -11.10
CA GLY A 7 1.29 -4.00 -9.90
C GLY A 7 1.77 -5.42 -9.66
N SER A 8 2.81 -5.53 -8.86
CA SER A 8 3.47 -6.79 -8.57
C SER A 8 3.95 -6.85 -7.12
N CYS A 9 4.17 -8.06 -6.60
CA CYS A 9 4.91 -8.22 -5.35
C CYS A 9 6.42 -8.18 -5.61
N LEU A 10 7.22 -7.95 -4.56
CA LEU A 10 8.68 -7.82 -4.66
C LEU A 10 9.37 -9.04 -5.30
N CYS A 11 8.85 -10.25 -5.09
CA CYS A 11 9.40 -11.46 -5.71
C CYS A 11 8.82 -11.78 -7.10
N GLY A 12 7.93 -10.94 -7.64
CA GLY A 12 7.31 -11.11 -8.96
C GLY A 12 6.29 -12.24 -9.09
N LYS A 13 6.05 -13.01 -8.02
CA LYS A 13 5.13 -14.17 -8.05
C LYS A 13 3.66 -13.76 -8.23
N VAL A 14 3.28 -12.63 -7.64
CA VAL A 14 1.94 -12.07 -7.69
C VAL A 14 1.97 -10.88 -8.64
N ASN A 15 1.07 -10.89 -9.63
CA ASN A 15 0.88 -9.79 -10.58
C ASN A 15 -0.61 -9.49 -10.67
N PHE A 16 -0.95 -8.22 -10.78
CA PHE A 16 -2.33 -7.76 -10.85
C PHE A 16 -2.48 -6.51 -11.72
N GLU A 17 -3.72 -6.22 -12.08
CA GLU A 17 -4.14 -5.02 -12.80
C GLU A 17 -5.32 -4.40 -12.08
N ILE A 18 -5.33 -3.07 -11.99
CA ILE A 18 -6.48 -2.28 -11.54
C ILE A 18 -7.12 -1.59 -12.75
N ASP A 19 -8.39 -1.90 -12.98
CA ASP A 19 -9.23 -1.25 -13.99
C ASP A 19 -10.14 -0.22 -13.31
N GLY A 20 -9.93 1.06 -13.60
CA GLY A 20 -10.63 2.19 -13.00
C GLY A 20 -9.70 3.18 -12.30
N ASP A 21 -10.30 4.17 -11.64
CA ASP A 21 -9.60 5.25 -10.97
C ASP A 21 -9.76 5.18 -9.45
N PHE A 22 -8.86 5.85 -8.73
CA PHE A 22 -8.90 5.95 -7.28
C PHE A 22 -9.58 7.25 -6.86
N GLU A 23 -10.47 7.14 -5.88
CA GLU A 23 -11.22 8.26 -5.32
C GLU A 23 -10.44 8.95 -4.20
N SER A 24 -9.55 8.20 -3.52
CA SER A 24 -8.69 8.75 -2.48
C SER A 24 -7.36 8.02 -2.37
N PHE A 25 -6.37 8.75 -1.89
CA PHE A 25 -5.04 8.28 -1.52
C PHE A 25 -4.71 8.79 -0.11
N TYR A 26 -4.62 7.88 0.87
CA TYR A 26 -4.36 8.24 2.26
C TYR A 26 -3.01 7.72 2.75
N LEU A 27 -2.33 8.59 3.52
CA LEU A 27 -1.19 8.22 4.35
C LEU A 27 -1.69 8.05 5.79
N CYS A 28 -1.78 6.80 6.25
CA CYS A 28 -2.30 6.47 7.57
C CYS A 28 -1.18 6.28 8.59
N HIS A 29 -1.20 7.12 9.62
CA HIS A 29 -0.15 7.19 10.64
C HIS A 29 -0.41 6.34 11.88
N CYS A 30 -1.55 5.64 11.98
CA CYS A 30 -1.90 4.88 13.17
C CYS A 30 -0.89 3.75 13.45
N SER A 31 -0.78 3.35 14.72
CA SER A 31 0.20 2.33 15.15
C SER A 31 0.10 0.99 14.40
N ARG A 32 -1.10 0.60 13.95
CA ARG A 32 -1.32 -0.63 13.17
C ARG A 32 -0.72 -0.51 11.77
N CYS A 33 -0.98 0.60 11.09
CA CYS A 33 -0.41 0.87 9.76
C CYS A 33 1.12 0.99 9.78
N ARG A 34 1.70 1.52 10.87
CA ARG A 34 3.15 1.51 11.07
C ARG A 34 3.72 0.11 11.24
N LYS A 35 3.09 -0.71 12.09
CA LYS A 35 3.50 -2.12 12.29
C LYS A 35 3.38 -2.95 11.01
N ASP A 36 2.33 -2.72 10.24
CA ASP A 36 2.06 -3.44 9.00
C ASP A 36 3.04 -3.12 7.88
N SER A 37 3.43 -1.84 7.76
CA SER A 37 4.31 -1.36 6.68
C SER A 37 5.79 -1.36 7.07
N GLY A 38 6.10 -1.37 8.37
CA GLY A 38 7.46 -1.13 8.86
C GLY A 38 7.94 0.32 8.65
N SER A 39 7.05 1.24 8.27
CA SER A 39 7.38 2.63 7.92
C SER A 39 6.65 3.65 8.80
N ALA A 40 6.86 4.95 8.55
CA ALA A 40 6.17 6.03 9.27
C ALA A 40 4.65 6.03 9.07
N HIS A 41 4.16 5.54 7.92
CA HIS A 41 2.74 5.48 7.58
C HIS A 41 2.45 4.43 6.50
N ALA A 42 1.24 3.85 6.48
CA ALA A 42 0.81 3.08 5.31
C ALA A 42 0.27 4.02 4.22
N ALA A 43 0.69 3.83 2.98
CA ALA A 43 0.24 4.58 1.81
C ALA A 43 -0.77 3.74 1.01
N ASN A 44 -2.06 4.09 1.05
CA ASN A 44 -3.13 3.27 0.48
C ASN A 44 -4.07 4.10 -0.41
N LEU A 45 -4.34 3.57 -1.59
CA LEU A 45 -5.31 4.06 -2.56
C LEU A 45 -6.64 3.35 -2.37
N PHE A 46 -7.74 4.06 -2.57
CA PHE A 46 -9.08 3.52 -2.40
C PHE A 46 -9.97 3.84 -3.60
N SER A 47 -10.83 2.90 -3.96
CA SER A 47 -11.83 3.07 -5.01
C SER A 47 -13.06 2.22 -4.73
N SER A 48 -14.26 2.80 -4.88
CA SER A 48 -15.53 2.08 -4.85
C SER A 48 -15.94 1.51 -6.21
N THR A 49 -15.26 1.92 -7.29
CA THR A 49 -15.66 1.61 -8.67
C THR A 49 -14.62 0.80 -9.44
N ALA A 50 -13.35 0.85 -9.03
CA ALA A 50 -12.28 0.13 -9.69
C ALA A 50 -12.32 -1.37 -9.39
N ARG A 51 -11.84 -2.17 -10.35
CA ARG A 51 -11.80 -3.63 -10.26
C ARG A 51 -10.36 -4.11 -10.20
N LEU A 52 -10.11 -5.03 -9.29
CA LEU A 52 -8.85 -5.76 -9.18
C LEU A 52 -8.94 -7.04 -10.02
N ASN A 53 -8.02 -7.18 -10.97
CA ASN A 53 -7.83 -8.38 -11.77
C ASN A 53 -6.48 -9.00 -11.42
N TRP A 54 -6.50 -10.20 -10.84
CA TRP A 54 -5.26 -10.95 -10.62
C TRP A 54 -4.78 -11.55 -11.94
N LEU A 55 -3.58 -11.18 -12.37
CA LEU A 55 -2.96 -11.70 -13.59
C LEU A 55 -2.22 -13.02 -13.31
N SER A 56 -1.57 -13.12 -12.15
CA SER A 56 -0.93 -14.35 -11.69
C SER A 56 -0.77 -14.40 -10.17
N GLY A 57 -0.62 -15.60 -9.63
CA GLY A 57 -0.13 -15.76 -8.25
C GLY A 57 -1.12 -15.40 -7.14
N GLN A 58 -2.42 -15.22 -7.43
CA GLN A 58 -3.44 -14.93 -6.40
C GLN A 58 -3.39 -15.92 -5.22
N GLY A 59 -3.12 -17.21 -5.48
CA GLY A 59 -2.98 -18.22 -4.42
C GLY A 59 -1.78 -18.03 -3.48
N ALA A 60 -0.84 -17.12 -3.81
CA ALA A 60 0.24 -16.70 -2.94
C ALA A 60 -0.08 -15.42 -2.16
N VAL A 61 -1.32 -14.91 -2.23
CA VAL A 61 -1.81 -13.80 -1.42
C VAL A 61 -2.61 -14.38 -0.26
N THR A 62 -2.29 -13.93 0.95
CA THR A 62 -3.09 -14.21 2.15
C THR A 62 -3.52 -12.92 2.81
N THR A 63 -4.52 -12.99 3.67
CA THR A 63 -5.07 -11.83 4.37
C THR A 63 -5.03 -12.07 5.87
N PHE A 64 -4.34 -11.19 6.58
CA PHE A 64 -4.39 -11.11 8.03
C PHE A 64 -5.56 -10.20 8.45
N HIS A 65 -6.35 -10.67 9.41
CA HIS A 65 -7.37 -9.89 10.09
C HIS A 65 -6.98 -9.72 11.56
N LEU A 66 -6.90 -8.48 12.03
CA LEU A 66 -6.65 -8.21 13.44
C LEU A 66 -7.95 -8.47 14.23
N PRO A 67 -7.96 -9.41 15.21
CA PRO A 67 -9.16 -9.74 15.97
C PRO A 67 -9.80 -8.51 16.62
N ASN A 68 -11.14 -8.52 16.71
CA ASN A 68 -11.94 -7.46 17.33
C ASN A 68 -11.69 -6.07 16.72
N SER A 69 -11.38 -6.00 15.42
CA SER A 69 -11.19 -4.75 14.69
C SER A 69 -11.57 -4.90 13.23
N ARG A 70 -11.70 -3.77 12.52
CA ARG A 70 -11.85 -3.75 11.05
C ARG A 70 -10.51 -3.76 10.30
N HIS A 71 -9.40 -3.86 11.02
CA HIS A 71 -8.07 -3.78 10.43
C HIS A 71 -7.71 -5.09 9.75
N MET A 72 -7.29 -5.01 8.49
CA MET A 72 -6.84 -6.15 7.70
C MET A 72 -5.72 -5.74 6.74
N LYS A 73 -4.89 -6.71 6.39
CA LYS A 73 -3.79 -6.55 5.44
C LYS A 73 -3.66 -7.80 4.59
N SER A 74 -3.68 -7.64 3.27
CA SER A 74 -3.27 -8.70 2.35
C SER A 74 -1.80 -8.56 1.99
N PHE A 75 -1.12 -9.69 1.83
CA PHE A 75 0.30 -9.71 1.50
C PHE A 75 0.69 -10.99 0.77
N CYS A 76 1.78 -10.90 0.01
CA CYS A 76 2.39 -12.07 -0.61
C CYS A 76 3.03 -12.96 0.46
N THR A 77 2.65 -14.23 0.52
CA THR A 77 3.19 -15.21 1.48
C THR A 77 4.65 -15.56 1.25
N THR A 78 5.21 -15.18 0.09
CA THR A 78 6.60 -15.46 -0.26
C THR A 78 7.56 -14.32 0.13
N CYS A 79 7.19 -13.06 -0.09
CA CYS A 79 8.08 -11.91 0.17
C CYS A 79 7.53 -10.88 1.16
N GLY A 80 6.29 -11.02 1.63
CA GLY A 80 5.67 -10.10 2.59
C GLY A 80 5.17 -8.78 2.02
N SER A 81 5.39 -8.49 0.73
CA SER A 81 4.87 -7.27 0.08
C SER A 81 3.37 -7.13 0.31
N ALA A 82 2.93 -5.94 0.69
CA ALA A 82 1.52 -5.62 0.85
C ALA A 82 0.80 -5.68 -0.50
N MET A 83 -0.37 -6.30 -0.54
CA MET A 83 -1.15 -6.56 -1.76
C MET A 83 -2.56 -5.96 -1.65
N PRO A 84 -3.21 -5.67 -2.80
CA PRO A 84 -4.59 -5.21 -2.84
C PRO A 84 -5.57 -6.13 -2.10
N ASN A 85 -6.64 -5.55 -1.57
CA ASN A 85 -7.75 -6.28 -0.97
C ASN A 85 -9.07 -5.54 -1.14
N LEU A 86 -10.16 -6.31 -1.07
CA LEU A 86 -11.51 -5.78 -1.00
C LEU A 86 -11.94 -5.69 0.47
N GLN A 87 -12.48 -4.54 0.85
CA GLN A 87 -13.03 -4.23 2.17
C GLN A 87 -14.51 -3.93 2.06
N MET A 88 -15.18 -3.72 3.21
CA MET A 88 -16.61 -3.40 3.28
C MET A 88 -17.44 -4.35 2.41
N GLU A 89 -17.29 -5.65 2.69
CA GLU A 89 -18.07 -6.71 2.02
C GLU A 89 -17.91 -6.71 0.49
N GLY A 90 -16.76 -6.25 -0.02
CA GLY A 90 -16.46 -6.25 -1.45
C GLY A 90 -16.67 -4.90 -2.15
N THR A 91 -17.18 -3.89 -1.44
CA THR A 91 -17.58 -2.60 -2.04
C THR A 91 -16.45 -1.57 -2.11
N LEU A 92 -15.34 -1.79 -1.40
CA LEU A 92 -14.21 -0.86 -1.39
C LEU A 92 -12.92 -1.60 -1.72
N LEU A 93 -12.33 -1.27 -2.86
CA LEU A 93 -10.98 -1.71 -3.20
C LEU A 93 -9.95 -0.84 -2.47
N MET A 94 -9.02 -1.48 -1.78
CA MET A 94 -7.82 -0.86 -1.22
C MET A 94 -6.58 -1.42 -1.91
N VAL A 95 -5.71 -0.52 -2.37
CA VAL A 95 -4.45 -0.85 -3.06
C VAL A 95 -3.29 -0.16 -2.33
N PRO A 96 -2.31 -0.90 -1.78
CA PRO A 96 -1.08 -0.30 -1.28
C PRO A 96 -0.36 0.41 -2.43
N ALA A 97 -0.09 1.72 -2.31
CA ALA A 97 0.44 2.52 -3.41
C ALA A 97 1.78 1.99 -3.93
N GLY A 98 2.67 1.56 -3.02
CA GLY A 98 3.97 0.97 -3.38
C GLY A 98 3.91 -0.46 -3.95
N SER A 99 2.71 -1.01 -4.19
CA SER A 99 2.55 -2.28 -4.92
C SER A 99 2.24 -2.10 -6.41
N LEU A 100 2.03 -0.86 -6.86
CA LEU A 100 1.86 -0.53 -8.28
C LEU A 100 3.23 -0.42 -8.95
N ASP A 101 3.31 -0.88 -10.20
CA ASP A 101 4.51 -0.80 -11.01
C ASP A 101 4.51 0.51 -11.83
N GLY A 102 5.69 1.11 -11.99
CA GLY A 102 5.91 2.32 -12.78
C GLY A 102 5.54 3.62 -12.07
N ASP A 103 5.62 4.73 -12.80
CA ASP A 103 5.43 6.05 -12.22
C ASP A 103 3.94 6.38 -12.05
N PHE A 104 3.41 6.04 -10.89
CA PHE A 104 2.05 6.39 -10.49
C PHE A 104 2.03 7.79 -9.84
N TRP A 105 1.78 8.83 -10.64
CA TRP A 105 1.75 10.24 -10.19
C TRP A 105 0.38 10.65 -9.66
N VAL A 106 0.02 10.21 -8.46
CA VAL A 106 -1.12 10.76 -7.72
C VAL A 106 -0.66 11.26 -6.35
N ASN A 107 -0.99 12.51 -6.03
CA ASN A 107 -0.68 13.07 -4.73
C ASN A 107 -1.61 12.48 -3.65
N PRO A 108 -1.12 12.24 -2.43
CA PRO A 108 -1.97 11.90 -1.30
C PRO A 108 -3.08 12.95 -1.11
N THR A 109 -4.32 12.49 -0.98
CA THR A 109 -5.48 13.35 -0.64
C THR A 109 -5.51 13.72 0.85
N ALA A 110 -4.98 12.88 1.74
CA ALA A 110 -4.95 13.19 3.17
C ALA A 110 -3.90 12.39 3.95
N HIS A 111 -3.42 13.00 5.04
CA HIS A 111 -2.78 12.30 6.14
C HIS A 111 -3.82 12.08 7.24
N ILE A 112 -3.96 10.85 7.71
CA ILE A 112 -4.95 10.49 8.75
C ILE A 112 -4.27 9.86 9.97
N PHE A 113 -4.88 9.98 11.14
CA PHE A 113 -4.33 9.57 12.44
C PHE A 113 -3.00 10.27 12.81
N MET A 114 -2.88 11.55 12.47
CA MET A 114 -1.67 12.35 12.73
C MET A 114 -1.27 12.45 14.21
N SER A 115 -2.21 12.24 15.15
CA SER A 115 -1.89 12.14 16.59
C SER A 115 -0.96 10.97 16.92
N ASP A 116 -0.96 9.93 16.08
CA ASP A 116 -0.13 8.73 16.24
C ASP A 116 1.14 8.81 15.40
N LYS A 117 1.37 9.90 14.67
CA LYS A 117 2.50 10.07 13.75
C LYS A 117 3.82 9.69 14.42
N ALA A 118 4.65 8.95 13.68
CA ALA A 118 5.93 8.53 14.21
C ALA A 118 6.87 9.73 14.36
N LEU A 119 7.48 9.89 15.55
CA LEU A 119 8.31 11.05 15.89
C LEU A 119 9.50 11.24 14.93
N TRP A 120 10.06 10.14 14.41
CA TRP A 120 11.16 10.20 13.42
C TRP A 120 10.78 10.87 12.09
N ASP A 121 9.49 11.02 11.79
CA ASP A 121 9.00 11.60 10.54
C ASP A 121 9.03 13.14 10.60
N GLU A 122 9.06 13.73 11.80
CA GLU A 122 9.15 15.19 11.97
C GLU A 122 10.48 15.76 11.49
N SER A 123 11.56 14.98 11.60
CA SER A 123 12.92 15.40 11.26
C SER A 123 13.45 14.79 9.96
N LEU A 124 12.61 14.10 9.19
CA LEU A 124 13.02 13.41 7.97
C LEU A 124 13.68 14.36 6.96
N HIS A 125 13.18 15.60 6.85
CA HIS A 125 13.71 16.64 5.96
C HIS A 125 15.14 17.09 6.31
N SER A 126 15.60 16.80 7.52
CA SER A 126 16.95 17.14 8.00
C SER A 126 17.94 15.99 7.85
N ALA A 127 17.47 14.78 7.48
CA ALA A 127 18.34 13.64 7.25
C ALA A 127 19.14 13.82 5.94
N PRO A 128 20.41 13.41 5.88
CA PRO A 128 21.16 13.35 4.62
C PRO A 128 20.44 12.49 3.59
N MET A 129 20.41 12.95 2.34
CA MET A 129 19.80 12.23 1.21
C MET A 129 20.89 11.77 0.25
N PHE A 130 20.77 10.53 -0.21
CA PHE A 130 21.68 9.90 -1.16
C PHE A 130 20.86 9.26 -2.27
N GLU A 131 21.32 9.36 -3.51
CA GLU A 131 20.67 8.72 -4.66
C GLU A 131 20.81 7.18 -4.61
N GLU A 132 21.87 6.69 -3.97
CA GLU A 132 22.20 5.27 -3.85
C GLU A 132 22.57 4.92 -2.39
N LEU A 133 22.88 3.65 -2.13
CA LEU A 133 23.34 3.19 -0.81
C LEU A 133 24.61 3.98 -0.43
N PRO A 134 24.66 4.63 0.76
CA PRO A 134 25.85 5.34 1.19
C PRO A 134 27.07 4.41 1.31
N ASP A 135 28.24 4.90 0.93
CA ASP A 135 29.50 4.16 1.09
C ASP A 135 29.71 3.72 2.54
N GLY A 136 30.15 2.47 2.74
CA GLY A 136 30.53 1.95 4.07
C GLY A 136 29.40 1.33 4.90
N LEU A 137 28.23 1.07 4.29
CA LEU A 137 27.21 0.14 4.78
C LEU A 137 27.43 -1.28 4.23
#